data_AF-A0A7Y3PIN3-F1
#
_entry.id   AF-A0A7Y3PIN3-F1
#
_cell.length_a   1.000
_cell.length_b   1.000
_cell.length_c   1.000
_cell.angle_alpha   90.00
_cell.angle_beta   90.00
_cell.angle_gamma   90.00
#
_symmetry.space_group_name_H-M   'P 1'
#
loop_
_entity.id
_entity.type
_entity.pdbx_description
1 polymer ?
#
loop_
_entity_poly.entity_id
_entity_poly.type
_entity_poly.pdbx_seq_one_letter_code
_entity_poly.pdbx_strand_id
1 'polypeptide(L)' 'MSIRQRLYPQPSEEVTLQRHCSDSRFIYNLGLEQRNLWRSIRSARITTATQMKELTEARRAFSWLAEGSSSVQQAALR' A
#
# COMPACT_ATOMS: atom_id res chain seq x y z
N MET A 1 26.00 17.76 -16.92
CA MET A 1 24.81 17.90 -17.78
C MET A 1 23.80 16.83 -17.32
N SER A 2 22.63 17.20 -16.79
CA SER A 2 21.59 16.21 -16.43
C SER A 2 20.57 16.15 -17.56
N ILE A 3 20.35 14.96 -18.13
CA ILE A 3 19.34 14.74 -19.16
C ILE A 3 18.01 14.52 -18.45
N ARG A 4 17.00 15.35 -18.76
CA ARG A 4 15.66 15.22 -18.19
C ARG A 4 14.81 14.34 -19.11
N GLN A 5 14.73 13.05 -18.80
CA GLN A 5 13.88 12.09 -19.52
C GLN A 5 12.54 11.97 -18.79
N ARG A 6 11.44 12.29 -19.47
CA ARG A 6 10.07 12.08 -18.98
C ARG A 6 9.43 10.94 -19.77
N LEU A 7 8.98 9.91 -19.06
CA LEU A 7 8.16 8.86 -19.63
C LEU A 7 6.68 9.19 -19.37
N TYR A 8 5.85 9.09 -20.39
CA TYR A 8 4.40 9.23 -20.27
C TYR A 8 3.77 7.84 -20.45
N PRO A 9 2.76 7.49 -19.62
CA PRO A 9 2.10 6.21 -19.76
C PRO A 9 1.32 6.13 -21.07
N GLN A 10 1.27 4.95 -21.65
CA GLN A 10 0.27 4.62 -22.66
C GLN A 10 -1.12 4.53 -22.00
N PRO A 11 -2.22 4.74 -22.75
CA PRO A 11 -3.58 4.67 -22.19
C PRO A 11 -3.89 3.35 -21.46
N SER A 12 -3.30 2.23 -21.89
CA SER A 12 -3.42 0.94 -21.21
C SER A 12 -2.69 0.87 -19.87
N GLU A 13 -1.63 1.66 -19.69
CA GLU A 13 -0.83 1.71 -18.46
C GLU A 13 -1.46 2.62 -17.40
N GLU A 14 -2.20 3.66 -17.82
CA GLU A 14 -2.84 4.64 -16.94
C GLU A 14 -3.76 3.97 -15.89
N VAL A 15 -4.56 2.99 -16.31
CA VAL A 15 -5.47 2.24 -15.42
C VAL A 15 -4.69 1.52 -14.32
N THR A 16 -3.55 0.91 -14.68
CA THR A 16 -2.71 0.18 -13.73
C THR A 16 -2.03 1.13 -12.75
N LEU A 17 -1.52 2.27 -13.24
CA LEU A 17 -0.90 3.30 -12.42
C LEU A 17 -1.90 3.95 -11.46
N GLN A 18 -3.12 4.22 -11.93
CA GLN A 18 -4.20 4.72 -11.08
C GLN A 18 -4.54 3.72 -9.96
N ARG A 19 -4.61 2.43 -10.28
CA ARG A 19 -4.80 1.37 -9.28
C ARG A 19 -3.67 1.36 -8.26
N HIS A 20 -2.41 1.47 -8.69
CA HIS A 20 -1.27 1.54 -7.77
C HIS A 20 -1.36 2.72 -6.82
N CYS A 21 -1.75 3.90 -7.31
CA CYS A 21 -1.99 5.07 -6.47
C CYS A 21 -3.11 4.81 -5.45
N SER A 22 -4.24 4.25 -5.88
CA SER A 22 -5.37 3.94 -4.99
C SER A 22 -5.02 2.89 -3.94
N ASP A 23 -4.38 1.79 -4.32
CA ASP A 23 -3.91 0.74 -3.41
C ASP A 23 -2.94 1.30 -2.37
N SER A 24 -1.96 2.09 -2.82
CA SER A 24 -0.98 2.74 -1.94
C SER A 24 -1.65 3.69 -0.95
N ARG A 25 -2.58 4.52 -1.42
CA ARG A 25 -3.36 5.45 -0.57
C ARG A 25 -4.15 4.69 0.49
N PHE A 26 -4.83 3.62 0.09
CA PHE A 26 -5.64 2.80 0.99
C PHE A 26 -4.78 2.14 2.07
N ILE A 27 -3.70 1.45 1.68
CA ILE A 27 -2.84 0.73 2.61
C ILE A 27 -2.10 1.67 3.56
N TYR A 28 -1.62 2.81 3.06
CA TYR A 28 -0.99 3.82 3.90
C TYR A 28 -1.96 4.32 4.99
N ASN A 29 -3.19 4.67 4.60
CA ASN A 29 -4.20 5.16 5.53
C ASN A 29 -4.56 4.09 6.57
N LEU A 30 -4.80 2.84 6.13
CA LEU A 30 -5.12 1.74 7.04
C LEU A 30 -3.98 1.50 8.04
N GLY A 31 -2.74 1.48 7.56
CA GLY A 31 -1.57 1.30 8.41
C GLY A 31 -1.36 2.46 9.39
N LEU A 32 -1.68 3.69 8.99
CA LEU A 32 -1.65 4.86 9.86
C LEU A 32 -2.72 4.76 10.96
N GLU A 33 -3.95 4.38 10.62
CA GLU A 33 -5.04 4.22 11.58
C GLU A 33 -4.73 3.15 12.64
N GLN A 34 -4.14 2.02 12.24
CA GLN A 34 -3.68 1.01 13.20
C GLN A 34 -2.66 1.56 14.21
N ARG A 35 -1.68 2.34 13.73
CA ARG A 35 -0.67 2.98 14.59
C ARG A 35 -1.27 4.04 15.51
N ASN A 36 -2.24 4.81 15.02
CA ASN A 36 -2.97 5.80 15.81
C ASN A 36 -3.82 5.13 16.90
N LEU A 37 -4.52 4.05 16.56
CA LEU A 37 -5.31 3.29 17.52
C LEU A 37 -4.41 2.75 18.63
N TRP A 38 -3.25 2.18 18.31
CA TRP A 38 -2.30 1.73 19.34
C TRP A 38 -1.88 2.86 20.30
N ARG A 39 -1.64 4.07 19.81
CA ARG A 39 -1.33 5.21 20.68
C ARG A 39 -2.46 5.51 21.67
N SER A 40 -3.70 5.31 21.26
CA SER A 40 -4.90 5.53 22.07
C SER A 40 -5.14 4.41 23.09
N ILE A 41 -5.19 3.14 22.64
CA ILE A 41 -5.64 2.02 23.49
C ILE A 41 -4.53 1.10 23.99
N ARG A 42 -3.31 1.21 23.44
CA ARG A 42 -2.12 0.40 23.78
C ARG A 42 -2.32 -1.13 23.78
N SER A 43 -3.30 -1.64 23.03
CA SER A 43 -3.69 -3.05 23.06
C SER A 43 -2.63 -4.01 22.50
N ALA A 44 -1.98 -3.67 21.39
CA ALA A 44 -0.94 -4.49 20.77
C ALA A 44 0.08 -3.63 20.01
N ARG A 45 1.39 -3.91 20.20
CA ARG A 45 2.46 -3.16 19.54
C ARG A 45 2.38 -3.33 18.02
N ILE A 46 2.15 -2.22 17.32
CA ILE A 46 2.12 -2.18 15.85
C ILE A 46 3.53 -1.97 15.32
N THR A 47 3.97 -2.83 14.40
CA THR A 47 5.26 -2.77 13.73
C THR A 47 5.09 -2.96 12.24
N THR A 48 6.05 -2.52 11.42
CA THR A 48 6.02 -2.80 9.97
C THR A 48 5.91 -4.29 9.67
N ALA A 49 6.58 -5.14 10.45
CA ALA A 49 6.51 -6.60 10.28
C ALA A 49 5.10 -7.17 10.56
N THR A 50 4.42 -6.70 11.61
CA THR A 50 3.04 -7.12 11.90
C THR A 50 2.08 -6.63 10.81
N GLN A 51 2.22 -5.38 10.36
CA GLN A 51 1.40 -4.82 9.28
C GLN A 51 1.62 -5.54 7.94
N MET A 52 2.86 -5.97 7.62
CA MET A 52 3.14 -6.78 6.44
C MET A 52 2.49 -8.17 6.50
N LYS A 53 2.46 -8.80 7.69
CA LYS A 53 1.76 -10.06 7.89
C LYS A 53 0.25 -9.90 7.70
N GLU A 54 -0.34 -8.89 8.33
CA GLU A 54 -1.77 -8.57 8.19
C GLU A 54 -2.13 -8.20 6.74
N LEU A 55 -1.26 -7.50 6.00
CA LEU A 55 -1.44 -7.25 4.57
C LEU A 55 -1.51 -8.56 3.77
N THR A 56 -0.71 -9.56 4.13
CA THR A 56 -0.76 -10.88 3.48
C THR A 56 -2.10 -11.57 3.73
N GLU A 57 -2.62 -11.48 4.96
CA GLU A 57 -3.94 -12.01 5.32
C GLU A 57 -5.06 -11.26 4.60
N ALA A 58 -5.00 -9.93 4.56
CA ALA A 58 -5.94 -9.08 3.84
C ALA A 58 -5.96 -9.39 2.33
N ARG A 59 -4.79 -9.58 1.70
CA ARG A 59 -4.70 -10.00 0.29
C ARG A 59 -5.29 -11.38 0.04
N ARG A 60 -5.34 -12.28 1.04
CA ARG A 60 -6.06 -13.56 0.89
C ARG A 60 -7.57 -13.40 1.04
N ALA A 61 -8.00 -12.48 1.91
CA ALA A 61 -9.41 -12.25 2.19
C ALA A 61 -10.12 -11.40 1.13
N PHE A 62 -9.40 -10.48 0.47
CA PHE A 62 -9.97 -9.49 -0.44
C PHE A 62 -9.37 -9.60 -1.84
N SER A 63 -10.15 -10.14 -2.79
CA SER A 63 -9.72 -10.35 -4.18
C SER A 63 -9.24 -9.07 -4.86
N TRP A 64 -9.95 -7.96 -4.65
CA TRP A 64 -9.59 -6.66 -5.21
C TRP A 64 -8.20 -6.17 -4.75
N LEU A 65 -7.78 -6.54 -3.54
CA LEU A 65 -6.45 -6.22 -3.00
C LEU A 65 -5.40 -7.23 -3.50
N ALA A 66 -5.80 -8.50 -3.64
CA ALA A 66 -4.96 -9.58 -4.15
C ALA A 66 -4.48 -9.33 -5.59
N GLU A 67 -5.38 -8.86 -6.44
CA GLU A 67 -5.11 -8.50 -7.83
C GLU A 67 -4.17 -7.29 -7.97
N GLY A 68 -4.05 -6.45 -6.94
CA GLY A 68 -3.14 -5.31 -6.91
C GLY A 68 -1.67 -5.71 -6.73
N SER A 69 -0.76 -4.77 -6.99
CA SER A 69 0.68 -5.02 -6.89
C SER A 69 1.13 -5.17 -5.44
N SER A 70 1.64 -6.36 -5.10
CA SER A 70 2.16 -6.67 -3.76
C SER A 70 3.31 -5.74 -3.36
N SER A 71 4.21 -5.39 -4.30
CA SER A 71 5.35 -4.53 -4.00
C SER A 71 4.93 -3.09 -3.67
N VAL A 72 3.94 -2.55 -4.40
CA VAL A 72 3.37 -1.22 -4.15
C VAL A 72 2.69 -1.18 -2.78
N GLN A 73 1.86 -2.18 -2.48
CA GLN A 73 1.15 -2.27 -1.20
C GLN A 73 2.12 -2.41 -0.01
N GLN A 74 3.17 -3.22 -0.14
CA GLN A 74 4.21 -3.34 0.89
C GLN A 74 5.03 -2.07 1.05
N ALA A 75 5.33 -1.36 -0.04
CA ALA A 75 6.05 -0.09 0.00
C ALA A 75 5.25 0.98 0.75
N ALA A 76 3.92 0.97 0.65
CA ALA A 76 3.05 1.92 1.37
C ALA A 76 3.08 1.76 2.91
N LEU A 77 3.59 0.64 3.43
CA LEU A 77 3.74 0.37 4.87
C LEU A 77 5.13 0.68 5.44
N ARG A 78 6.10 0.99 4.58
CA ARG A 78 7.46 1.40 4.98
C ARG A 78 7.51 2.90 5.23
#